data_AF-K2G4A0-F1
#
_entry.id   AF-K2G4A0-F1
#
_cell.length_a   1.000
_cell.length_b   1.000
_cell.length_c   1.000
_cell.angle_alpha   90.00
_cell.angle_beta   90.00
_cell.angle_gamma   90.00
#
_symmetry.space_group_name_H-M   'P 1'
#
loop_
_entity.id
_entity.type
_entity.pdbx_description
1 polymer ?
#
loop_
_entity_poly.entity_id
_entity_poly.type
_entity_poly.pdbx_seq_one_letter_code
_entity_poly.pdbx_strand_id
1 'polypeptide(L)'
;MNKKIAIISAAFVLSLPITPVFAQVADLAVKPEGEVRGQVKMQERKQLAQEGADAPEVKVKKEMAAQKRLEFQDKKEKMVADKCQNIEKKIANRVNRYENNGQMLTKVYGNMKTRLARLSAQLKTSGADTTKLDADLVILSGKIDKLLADQASFMATLKTSQTAVCGSSEGEFKTQLENARKVPELIKQDRTEIKTFFQTTIKEDLQAIMVKLGGTLEATEQETEEADGVKKLKKNGANATSPTAPVTTTAPAAPETQTSTTATNTTATVQ
;
A
#
# COMPACT_ATOMS: atom_id res chain seq x y z
N MET A 1 -15.06 -19.09 17.56
CA MET A 1 -16.43 -19.34 17.07
C MET A 1 -16.76 -18.32 16.00
N ASN A 2 -16.69 -18.77 14.75
CA ASN A 2 -16.77 -17.94 13.55
C ASN A 2 -18.23 -17.84 13.09
N LYS A 3 -18.79 -16.63 13.02
CA LYS A 3 -20.02 -16.38 12.25
C LYS A 3 -19.62 -15.89 10.86
N LYS A 4 -19.73 -16.81 9.90
CA LYS A 4 -19.57 -16.58 8.46
C LYS A 4 -20.73 -15.70 7.99
N ILE A 5 -20.44 -14.53 7.41
CA ILE A 5 -21.42 -13.77 6.64
C ILE A 5 -21.18 -14.13 5.18
N ALA A 6 -22.04 -15.00 4.66
CA ALA A 6 -22.16 -15.27 3.23
C ALA A 6 -22.90 -14.08 2.61
N ILE A 7 -22.20 -13.28 1.79
CA ILE A 7 -22.83 -12.28 0.95
C ILE A 7 -23.08 -12.94 -0.40
N ILE A 8 -24.36 -13.25 -0.63
CA ILE A 8 -24.90 -13.72 -1.89
C ILE A 8 -24.75 -12.57 -2.90
N SER A 9 -23.77 -12.70 -3.78
CA SER A 9 -23.62 -11.90 -4.99
C SER A 9 -24.74 -12.30 -5.97
N ALA A 10 -25.92 -11.72 -5.79
CA ALA A 10 -26.96 -11.75 -6.81
C ALA A 10 -26.53 -10.82 -7.96
N ALA A 11 -25.91 -11.41 -8.98
CA ALA A 11 -25.70 -10.78 -10.26
C ALA A 11 -27.05 -10.63 -10.97
N PHE A 12 -27.77 -9.55 -10.68
CA PHE A 12 -28.94 -9.14 -11.45
C PHE A 12 -28.44 -8.41 -12.70
N VAL A 13 -28.02 -9.19 -13.71
CA VAL A 13 -27.78 -8.70 -15.07
C VAL A 13 -29.14 -8.41 -15.69
N LEU A 14 -29.67 -7.21 -15.46
CA LEU A 14 -30.71 -6.65 -16.31
C LEU A 14 -30.07 -6.32 -17.66
N SER A 15 -30.02 -7.34 -18.51
CA SER A 15 -29.85 -7.19 -19.95
C SER A 15 -31.08 -6.46 -20.49
N LEU A 16 -31.01 -5.13 -20.54
CA LEU A 16 -31.95 -4.34 -21.31
C LEU A 16 -31.61 -4.55 -22.80
N PRO A 17 -32.51 -5.13 -23.61
CA PRO A 17 -32.34 -5.11 -25.05
C PRO A 17 -32.52 -3.68 -25.54
N ILE A 18 -31.42 -3.05 -25.96
CA ILE A 18 -31.46 -1.82 -26.75
C ILE A 18 -32.01 -2.23 -28.11
N THR A 19 -33.31 -2.06 -28.30
CA THR A 19 -33.93 -2.11 -29.63
C THR A 19 -33.74 -0.75 -30.28
N PRO A 20 -33.05 -0.66 -31.43
CA PRO A 20 -33.17 0.50 -32.29
C PRO A 20 -34.51 0.39 -33.03
N VAL A 21 -35.55 1.04 -32.50
CA VAL A 21 -36.77 1.28 -33.29
C VAL A 21 -36.44 2.41 -34.27
N PHE A 22 -35.85 2.00 -35.40
CA PHE A 22 -35.80 2.77 -36.63
C PHE A 22 -37.24 2.85 -37.19
N ALA A 23 -37.94 3.93 -36.86
CA ALA A 23 -39.13 4.32 -37.60
C ALA A 23 -38.66 4.93 -38.94
N GLN A 24 -38.51 4.09 -39.96
CA GLN A 24 -38.60 4.52 -41.35
C GLN A 24 -40.05 4.93 -41.61
N VAL A 25 -40.32 6.24 -41.61
CA VAL A 25 -41.52 6.77 -42.24
C VAL A 25 -41.09 7.29 -43.60
N ALA A 26 -41.51 6.54 -44.61
CA ALA A 26 -41.27 6.82 -46.01
C ALA A 26 -41.84 8.19 -46.41
N ASP A 27 -41.10 8.81 -47.32
CA ASP A 27 -41.44 9.98 -48.10
C ASP A 27 -42.91 10.05 -48.54
N LEU A 28 -43.59 11.09 -48.07
CA LEU A 28 -44.59 11.78 -48.88
C LEU A 28 -44.05 13.18 -49.15
N ALA A 29 -43.42 13.30 -50.31
CA ALA A 29 -42.99 14.54 -50.92
C ALA A 29 -44.21 15.45 -51.19
N VAL A 30 -44.56 16.26 -50.20
CA VAL A 30 -45.41 17.44 -50.39
C VAL A 30 -44.47 18.62 -50.61
N LYS A 31 -44.38 19.12 -51.85
CA LYS A 31 -43.77 20.41 -52.17
C LYS A 31 -44.57 21.53 -51.48
N PRO A 32 -44.01 22.29 -50.54
CA PRO A 32 -44.66 23.50 -50.06
C PRO A 32 -44.26 24.67 -50.97
N GLU A 33 -45.17 25.08 -51.86
CA GLU A 33 -45.13 26.42 -52.44
C GLU A 33 -45.46 27.44 -51.35
N GLY A 34 -44.42 27.92 -50.66
CA GLY A 34 -44.59 28.85 -49.54
C GLY A 34 -43.29 29.52 -49.09
N GLU A 35 -42.35 29.74 -50.00
CA GLU A 35 -40.95 30.08 -49.67
C GLU A 35 -40.73 31.58 -49.35
N VAL A 36 -41.69 32.46 -49.63
CA VAL A 36 -41.46 33.92 -49.54
C VAL A 36 -41.93 34.53 -48.21
N ARG A 37 -42.90 33.92 -47.49
CA ARG A 37 -43.46 34.47 -46.23
C ARG A 37 -42.67 34.06 -44.97
N GLY A 38 -41.79 33.07 -45.06
CA GLY A 38 -40.95 32.60 -43.95
C GLY A 38 -39.73 33.49 -43.67
N GLN A 39 -39.19 34.17 -44.68
CA GLN A 39 -37.96 34.96 -44.54
C GLN A 39 -38.15 36.25 -43.72
N VAL A 40 -39.32 36.90 -43.83
CA VAL A 40 -39.62 38.15 -43.10
C VAL A 40 -39.78 37.91 -41.60
N LYS A 41 -40.51 36.85 -41.19
CA LYS A 41 -40.63 36.48 -39.76
C LYS A 41 -39.31 36.02 -39.14
N MET A 42 -38.39 35.49 -39.94
CA MET A 42 -37.07 35.08 -39.46
C MET A 42 -36.18 36.30 -39.18
N GLN A 43 -36.25 37.35 -40.01
CA GLN A 43 -35.47 38.57 -39.81
C GLN A 43 -35.94 39.37 -38.59
N GLU A 44 -37.25 39.46 -38.36
CA GLU A 44 -37.82 40.17 -37.20
C GLU A 44 -37.48 39.47 -35.86
N ARG A 45 -37.49 38.12 -35.84
CA ARG A 45 -37.00 37.34 -34.70
C ARG A 45 -35.49 37.50 -34.45
N LYS A 46 -34.69 37.69 -35.50
CA LYS A 46 -33.24 37.96 -35.37
C LYS A 46 -32.98 39.35 -34.77
N GLN A 47 -33.77 40.36 -35.14
CA GLN A 47 -33.64 41.71 -34.60
C GLN A 47 -34.07 41.78 -33.12
N LEU A 48 -35.21 41.19 -32.74
CA LEU A 48 -35.63 41.08 -31.34
C LEU A 48 -34.67 40.27 -30.47
N ALA A 49 -34.05 39.22 -31.03
CA ALA A 49 -33.02 38.44 -30.34
C ALA A 49 -31.70 39.22 -30.18
N GLN A 50 -31.36 40.11 -31.11
CA GLN A 50 -30.20 40.99 -31.00
C GLN A 50 -30.43 42.11 -29.97
N GLU A 51 -31.60 42.76 -29.97
CA GLU A 51 -31.91 43.84 -29.04
C GLU A 51 -32.03 43.34 -27.58
N GLY A 52 -32.55 42.12 -27.38
CA GLY A 52 -32.55 41.46 -26.07
C GLY A 52 -31.18 40.96 -25.60
N ALA A 53 -30.20 40.77 -26.50
CA ALA A 53 -28.86 40.29 -26.15
C ALA A 53 -27.98 41.37 -25.49
N ASP A 54 -28.28 42.65 -25.72
CA ASP A 54 -27.53 43.79 -25.20
C ASP A 54 -28.11 44.42 -23.93
N ALA A 55 -29.29 43.97 -23.50
CA ALA A 55 -29.89 44.41 -22.24
C ALA A 55 -28.91 44.17 -21.06
N PRO A 56 -28.72 45.17 -20.17
CA PRO A 56 -27.76 45.10 -19.06
C PRO A 56 -28.01 43.89 -18.15
N GLU A 57 -29.26 43.45 -18.01
CA GLU A 57 -29.63 42.26 -17.24
C GLU A 57 -29.06 40.95 -17.81
N VAL A 58 -28.96 40.84 -19.14
CA VAL A 58 -28.41 39.63 -19.79
C VAL A 58 -26.90 39.58 -19.61
N LYS A 59 -26.22 40.72 -19.61
CA LYS A 59 -24.77 40.83 -19.32
C LYS A 59 -24.47 40.41 -17.88
N VAL A 60 -25.21 40.94 -16.90
CA VAL A 60 -25.08 40.56 -15.48
C VAL A 60 -25.34 39.06 -15.26
N LYS A 61 -26.37 38.48 -15.90
CA LYS A 61 -26.65 37.03 -15.79
C LYS A 61 -25.51 36.18 -16.38
N LYS A 62 -24.93 36.59 -17.52
CA LYS A 62 -23.79 35.89 -18.14
C LYS A 62 -22.55 35.95 -17.25
N GLU A 63 -22.23 37.11 -16.67
CA GLU A 63 -21.12 37.30 -15.74
C GLU A 63 -21.30 36.47 -14.46
N MET A 64 -22.50 36.49 -13.86
CA MET A 64 -22.81 35.68 -12.68
C MET A 64 -22.69 34.16 -12.99
N ALA A 65 -23.12 33.73 -14.17
CA ALA A 65 -22.97 32.35 -14.60
C ALA A 65 -21.49 31.96 -14.83
N ALA A 66 -20.68 32.87 -15.40
CA ALA A 66 -19.24 32.68 -15.56
C ALA A 66 -18.54 32.59 -14.20
N GLN A 67 -18.87 33.47 -13.25
CA GLN A 67 -18.33 33.46 -11.90
C GLN A 67 -18.70 32.18 -11.14
N LYS A 68 -19.96 31.74 -11.21
CA LYS A 68 -20.40 30.46 -10.64
C LYS A 68 -19.66 29.26 -11.25
N ARG A 69 -19.32 29.30 -12.54
CA ARG A 69 -18.53 28.25 -13.21
C ARG A 69 -17.10 28.20 -12.69
N LEU A 70 -16.46 29.36 -12.47
CA LEU A 70 -15.12 29.44 -11.88
C LEU A 70 -15.13 28.92 -10.43
N GLU A 71 -16.08 29.38 -9.60
CA GLU A 71 -16.21 28.87 -8.22
C GLU A 71 -16.44 27.35 -8.15
N PHE A 72 -17.19 26.80 -9.11
CA PHE A 72 -17.42 25.36 -9.16
C PHE A 72 -16.15 24.59 -9.55
N GLN A 73 -15.33 25.14 -10.46
CA GLN A 73 -14.02 24.56 -10.81
C GLN A 73 -13.08 24.59 -9.60
N ASP A 74 -12.96 25.73 -8.92
CA ASP A 74 -12.14 25.85 -7.71
C ASP A 74 -12.57 24.87 -6.61
N LYS A 75 -13.89 24.73 -6.40
CA LYS A 75 -14.44 23.77 -5.43
C LYS A 75 -14.12 22.32 -5.83
N LYS A 76 -14.18 21.99 -7.12
CA LYS A 76 -13.85 20.66 -7.63
C LYS A 76 -12.36 20.36 -7.42
N GLU A 77 -11.48 21.30 -7.74
CA GLU A 77 -10.04 21.17 -7.54
C GLU A 77 -9.68 21.02 -6.06
N LYS A 78 -10.26 21.84 -5.17
CA LYS A 78 -10.11 21.70 -3.72
C LYS A 78 -10.56 20.34 -3.21
N MET A 79 -11.74 19.86 -3.65
CA MET A 79 -12.23 18.54 -3.26
C MET A 79 -11.32 17.40 -3.75
N VAL A 80 -10.72 17.53 -4.93
CA VAL A 80 -9.75 16.55 -5.47
C VAL A 80 -8.46 16.59 -4.65
N ALA A 81 -7.93 17.79 -4.36
CA ALA A 81 -6.74 17.98 -3.53
C ALA A 81 -6.94 17.42 -2.10
N ASP A 82 -8.07 17.68 -1.47
CA ASP A 82 -8.40 17.17 -0.13
C ASP A 82 -8.51 15.64 -0.12
N LYS A 83 -9.11 15.04 -1.15
CA LYS A 83 -9.19 13.58 -1.30
C LYS A 83 -7.79 12.98 -1.46
N CYS A 84 -6.97 13.58 -2.33
CA CYS A 84 -5.58 13.20 -2.52
C CYS A 84 -4.81 13.22 -1.18
N GLN A 85 -4.81 14.35 -0.48
CA GLN A 85 -4.10 14.50 0.79
C GLN A 85 -4.57 13.49 1.86
N ASN A 86 -5.88 13.19 1.88
CA ASN A 86 -6.43 12.18 2.78
C ASN A 86 -5.96 10.76 2.44
N ILE A 87 -5.81 10.42 1.15
CA ILE A 87 -5.28 9.12 0.74
C ILE A 87 -3.79 9.04 1.04
N GLU A 88 -3.02 10.08 0.75
CA GLU A 88 -1.59 10.18 1.09
C GLU A 88 -1.36 9.97 2.60
N LYS A 89 -2.12 10.68 3.46
CA LYS A 89 -2.06 10.50 4.92
C LYS A 89 -2.34 9.05 5.32
N LYS A 90 -3.33 8.40 4.72
CA LYS A 90 -3.67 7.00 4.99
C LYS A 90 -2.55 6.04 4.57
N ILE A 91 -1.90 6.30 3.44
CA ILE A 91 -0.78 5.49 2.94
C ILE A 91 0.44 5.71 3.83
N ALA A 92 0.79 6.96 4.14
CA ALA A 92 1.89 7.29 5.05
C ALA A 92 1.73 6.60 6.42
N ASN A 93 0.52 6.62 6.99
CA ASN A 93 0.22 5.91 8.24
C ASN A 93 0.41 4.39 8.12
N ARG A 94 0.05 3.80 6.98
CA ARG A 94 0.28 2.37 6.72
C ARG A 94 1.77 2.07 6.57
N VAL A 95 2.49 2.87 5.80
CA VAL A 95 3.95 2.76 5.61
C VAL A 95 4.64 2.78 6.98
N ASN A 96 4.37 3.79 7.81
CA ASN A 96 4.95 3.91 9.15
C ASN A 96 4.65 2.66 10.01
N ARG A 97 3.41 2.17 10.01
CA ARG A 97 3.03 0.96 10.74
C ARG A 97 3.84 -0.27 10.30
N TYR A 98 3.99 -0.47 8.99
CA TYR A 98 4.73 -1.62 8.46
C TYR A 98 6.24 -1.47 8.63
N GLU A 99 6.77 -0.24 8.62
CA GLU A 99 8.17 0.04 8.91
C GLU A 99 8.52 -0.31 10.36
N ASN A 100 7.70 0.14 11.32
CA ASN A 100 7.85 -0.23 12.72
C ASN A 100 7.74 -1.75 12.94
N ASN A 101 6.81 -2.40 12.24
CA ASN A 101 6.69 -3.85 12.30
C ASN A 101 7.94 -4.54 11.70
N GLY A 102 8.44 -4.06 10.56
CA GLY A 102 9.68 -4.56 9.95
C GLY A 102 10.87 -4.47 10.90
N GLN A 103 11.07 -3.33 11.57
CA GLN A 103 12.12 -3.16 12.59
C GLN A 103 11.94 -4.14 13.76
N MET A 104 10.70 -4.35 14.20
CA MET A 104 10.38 -5.30 15.26
C MET A 104 10.71 -6.74 14.83
N LEU A 105 10.37 -7.15 13.61
CA LEU A 105 10.71 -8.46 13.05
C LEU A 105 12.23 -8.65 13.00
N THR A 106 12.98 -7.68 12.46
CA THR A 106 14.45 -7.71 12.43
C THR A 106 15.04 -7.91 13.82
N LYS A 107 14.54 -7.17 14.82
CA LYS A 107 15.00 -7.28 16.21
C LYS A 107 14.67 -8.65 16.82
N VAL A 108 13.42 -9.12 16.68
CA VAL A 108 12.97 -10.38 17.26
C VAL A 108 13.73 -11.57 16.68
N TYR A 109 13.80 -11.66 15.35
CA TYR A 109 14.48 -12.78 14.70
C TYR A 109 16.01 -12.68 14.78
N GLY A 110 16.58 -11.47 14.80
CA GLY A 110 17.98 -11.25 15.10
C GLY A 110 18.36 -11.76 16.50
N ASN A 111 17.57 -11.41 17.52
CA ASN A 111 17.78 -11.92 18.89
C ASN A 111 17.64 -13.44 18.98
N MET A 112 16.71 -14.03 18.22
CA MET A 112 16.55 -15.48 18.16
C MET A 112 17.79 -16.16 17.58
N LYS A 113 18.33 -15.67 16.45
CA LYS A 113 19.59 -16.16 15.86
C LYS A 113 20.73 -16.10 16.87
N THR A 114 20.93 -14.96 17.53
CA THR A 114 22.00 -14.76 18.51
C THR A 114 21.88 -15.72 19.70
N ARG A 115 20.66 -15.92 20.23
CA ARG A 115 20.43 -16.84 21.35
C ARG A 115 20.74 -18.29 20.98
N LEU A 116 20.31 -18.73 19.80
CA LEU A 116 20.55 -20.09 19.33
C LEU A 116 22.02 -20.34 19.00
N ALA A 117 22.71 -19.37 18.40
CA ALA A 117 24.15 -19.46 18.17
C ALA A 117 24.94 -19.58 19.48
N ARG A 118 24.57 -18.77 20.49
CA ARG A 118 25.17 -18.87 21.83
C ARG A 118 24.89 -20.23 22.48
N LEU A 119 23.67 -20.75 22.35
CA LEU A 119 23.32 -22.07 22.89
C LEU A 119 24.12 -23.19 22.21
N SER A 120 24.23 -23.18 20.88
CA SER A 120 25.08 -24.14 20.15
C SER A 120 26.54 -24.07 20.63
N ALA A 121 27.11 -22.87 20.79
CA ALA A 121 28.47 -22.71 21.30
C ALA A 121 28.66 -23.25 22.74
N GLN A 122 27.65 -23.09 23.60
CA GLN A 122 27.66 -23.66 24.95
C GLN A 122 27.62 -25.19 24.90
N LEU A 123 26.74 -25.77 24.08
CA LEU A 123 26.61 -27.23 23.90
C LEU A 123 27.91 -27.86 23.37
N LYS A 124 28.58 -27.20 22.41
CA LYS A 124 29.91 -27.61 21.92
C LYS A 124 30.96 -27.62 23.03
N THR A 125 31.00 -26.57 23.84
CA THR A 125 31.92 -26.49 24.99
C THR A 125 31.66 -27.60 26.02
N SER A 126 30.40 -28.03 26.15
CA SER A 126 30.00 -29.18 26.99
C SER A 126 30.27 -30.55 26.35
N GLY A 127 30.88 -30.61 25.15
CA GLY A 127 31.20 -31.87 24.47
C GLY A 127 30.03 -32.53 23.75
N ALA A 128 28.90 -31.84 23.56
CA ALA A 128 27.79 -32.36 22.78
C ALA A 128 28.06 -32.28 21.27
N ASP A 129 27.60 -33.29 20.53
CA ASP A 129 27.53 -33.25 19.06
C ASP A 129 26.36 -32.36 18.62
N THR A 130 26.69 -31.17 18.11
CA THR A 130 25.72 -30.19 17.59
C THR A 130 25.60 -30.18 16.08
N THR A 131 26.18 -31.15 15.36
CA THR A 131 26.29 -31.12 13.89
C THR A 131 24.93 -30.92 13.22
N LYS A 132 23.90 -31.65 13.68
CA LYS A 132 22.53 -31.53 13.16
C LYS A 132 21.91 -30.17 13.50
N LEU A 133 22.01 -29.75 14.77
CA LEU A 133 21.50 -28.46 15.22
C LEU A 133 22.09 -27.30 14.41
N ASP A 134 23.40 -27.30 14.16
CA ASP A 134 24.07 -26.25 13.38
C ASP A 134 23.58 -26.21 11.92
N ALA A 135 23.35 -27.36 11.30
CA ALA A 135 22.76 -27.44 9.96
C ALA A 135 21.34 -26.86 9.93
N ASP A 136 20.51 -27.22 10.92
CA ASP A 136 19.15 -26.71 11.03
C ASP A 136 19.11 -25.20 11.37
N LEU A 137 20.09 -24.67 12.11
CA LEU A 137 20.24 -23.23 12.33
C LEU A 137 20.55 -22.46 11.04
N VAL A 138 21.28 -23.04 10.09
CA VAL A 138 21.49 -22.44 8.76
C VAL A 138 20.17 -22.38 7.99
N ILE A 139 19.38 -23.45 8.02
CA ILE A 139 18.05 -23.49 7.37
C ILE A 139 17.12 -22.44 8.00
N LEU A 140 17.08 -22.35 9.32
CA LEU A 140 16.32 -21.34 10.05
C LEU A 140 16.76 -19.93 9.68
N SER A 141 18.08 -19.69 9.55
CA SER A 141 18.61 -18.40 9.10
C SER A 141 18.08 -18.04 7.72
N GLY A 142 18.13 -18.97 6.75
CA GLY A 142 17.62 -18.74 5.41
C GLY A 142 16.12 -18.39 5.39
N LYS A 143 15.31 -19.05 6.22
CA LYS A 143 13.89 -18.73 6.37
C LYS A 143 13.66 -17.32 6.93
N ILE A 144 14.45 -16.91 7.91
CA ILE A 144 14.40 -15.55 8.47
C ILE A 144 14.83 -14.52 7.42
N ASP A 145 15.89 -14.79 6.67
CA ASP A 145 16.42 -13.86 5.68
C ASP A 145 15.41 -13.66 4.54
N LYS A 146 14.72 -14.73 4.13
CA LYS A 146 13.58 -14.65 3.21
C LYS A 146 12.46 -13.75 3.74
N LEU A 147 12.00 -13.97 4.98
CA LEU A 147 10.98 -13.13 5.62
C LEU A 147 11.37 -11.63 5.61
N LEU A 148 12.62 -11.33 5.95
CA LEU A 148 13.11 -9.95 5.98
C LEU A 148 13.21 -9.33 4.57
N ALA A 149 13.61 -10.13 3.57
CA ALA A 149 13.63 -9.71 2.17
C ALA A 149 12.21 -9.43 1.64
N ASP A 150 11.24 -10.31 1.91
CA ASP A 150 9.85 -10.13 1.50
C ASP A 150 9.21 -8.91 2.18
N GLN A 151 9.52 -8.67 3.46
CA GLN A 151 9.13 -7.45 4.17
C GLN A 151 9.77 -6.19 3.55
N ALA A 152 11.05 -6.23 3.17
CA ALA A 152 11.72 -5.09 2.55
C ALA A 152 11.15 -4.77 1.15
N SER A 153 10.91 -5.80 0.34
CA SER A 153 10.27 -5.71 -0.98
C SER A 153 8.85 -5.11 -0.89
N PHE A 154 8.08 -5.54 0.11
CA PHE A 154 6.78 -4.97 0.40
C PHE A 154 6.85 -3.48 0.74
N MET A 155 7.79 -3.10 1.60
CA MET A 155 7.98 -1.70 2.00
C MET A 155 8.39 -0.83 0.83
N ALA A 156 9.27 -1.32 -0.06
CA ALA A 156 9.64 -0.62 -1.29
C ALA A 156 8.41 -0.40 -2.17
N THR A 157 7.62 -1.45 -2.43
CA THR A 157 6.39 -1.37 -3.23
C THR A 157 5.38 -0.36 -2.66
N LEU A 158 5.19 -0.35 -1.33
CA LEU A 158 4.31 0.61 -0.68
C LEU A 158 4.83 2.06 -0.79
N LYS A 159 6.13 2.29 -0.60
CA LYS A 159 6.74 3.62 -0.73
C LYS A 159 6.65 4.13 -2.17
N THR A 160 6.84 3.28 -3.18
CA THR A 160 6.62 3.63 -4.59
C THR A 160 5.15 3.94 -4.87
N SER A 161 4.22 3.17 -4.29
CA SER A 161 2.78 3.45 -4.48
C SER A 161 2.34 4.79 -3.89
N GLN A 162 3.06 5.31 -2.88
CA GLN A 162 2.78 6.60 -2.27
C GLN A 162 3.04 7.77 -3.22
N THR A 163 4.00 7.66 -4.13
CA THR A 163 4.31 8.75 -5.08
C THR A 163 3.32 8.81 -6.25
N ALA A 164 2.56 7.74 -6.48
CA ALA A 164 1.60 7.62 -7.59
C ALA A 164 0.15 8.02 -7.24
N VAL A 165 -0.15 8.33 -5.98
CA VAL A 165 -1.53 8.46 -5.43
C VAL A 165 -2.34 9.57 -6.09
N CYS A 166 -1.69 10.68 -6.43
CA CYS A 166 -2.34 11.92 -6.84
C CYS A 166 -1.92 12.43 -8.23
N GLY A 167 -1.23 11.58 -9.00
CA GLY A 167 -0.83 11.88 -10.37
C GLY A 167 -1.86 11.42 -11.40
N SER A 168 -1.55 11.63 -12.68
CA SER A 168 -2.37 11.19 -13.82
C SER A 168 -2.39 9.66 -14.02
N SER A 169 -1.66 8.90 -13.21
CA SER A 169 -1.48 7.45 -13.33
C SER A 169 -2.45 6.64 -12.44
N GLU A 170 -3.75 6.93 -12.48
CA GLU A 170 -4.75 6.18 -11.68
C GLU A 170 -4.66 4.65 -11.90
N GLY A 171 -4.30 4.21 -13.11
CA GLY A 171 -4.12 2.80 -13.45
C GLY A 171 -2.93 2.15 -12.73
N GLU A 172 -1.77 2.80 -12.73
CA GLU A 172 -0.54 2.25 -12.12
C GLU A 172 -0.67 2.13 -10.60
N PHE A 173 -1.29 3.14 -9.96
CA PHE A 173 -1.55 3.13 -8.53
C PHE A 173 -2.39 1.92 -8.12
N LYS A 174 -3.46 1.62 -8.88
CA LYS A 174 -4.34 0.47 -8.60
C LYS A 174 -3.59 -0.85 -8.70
N THR A 175 -2.81 -1.06 -9.77
CA THR A 175 -2.03 -2.29 -9.96
C THR A 175 -0.98 -2.47 -8.87
N GLN A 176 -0.25 -1.41 -8.50
CA GLN A 176 0.73 -1.46 -7.41
C GLN A 176 0.06 -1.78 -6.06
N LEU A 177 -1.10 -1.19 -5.79
CA LEU A 177 -1.83 -1.44 -4.56
C LEU A 177 -2.38 -2.87 -4.48
N GLU A 178 -2.83 -3.45 -5.60
CA GLU A 178 -3.27 -4.85 -5.67
C GLU A 178 -2.11 -5.83 -5.42
N ASN A 179 -0.93 -5.54 -5.97
CA ASN A 179 0.28 -6.31 -5.69
C ASN A 179 0.69 -6.20 -4.21
N ALA A 180 0.68 -4.99 -3.66
CA ALA A 180 0.96 -4.75 -2.25
C ALA A 180 0.00 -5.50 -1.31
N ARG A 181 -1.27 -5.71 -1.68
CA ARG A 181 -2.24 -6.44 -0.85
C ARG A 181 -1.91 -7.92 -0.66
N LYS A 182 -1.11 -8.53 -1.54
CA LYS A 182 -0.76 -9.96 -1.48
C LYS A 182 0.37 -10.23 -0.48
N VAL A 183 1.30 -9.28 -0.32
CA VAL A 183 2.52 -9.51 0.46
C VAL A 183 2.31 -9.74 1.96
N PRO A 184 1.34 -9.10 2.64
CA PRO A 184 1.06 -9.40 4.05
C PRO A 184 0.73 -10.87 4.32
N GLU A 185 0.11 -11.58 3.38
CA GLU A 185 -0.17 -13.01 3.55
C GLU A 185 1.11 -13.86 3.41
N LEU A 186 2.02 -13.48 2.50
CA LEU A 186 3.34 -14.12 2.37
C LEU A 186 4.15 -13.96 3.66
N ILE A 187 4.24 -12.73 4.19
CA ILE A 187 4.91 -12.44 5.47
C ILE A 187 4.32 -13.29 6.61
N LYS A 188 3.00 -13.47 6.63
CA LYS A 188 2.33 -14.29 7.65
C LYS A 188 2.65 -15.78 7.46
N GLN A 189 2.71 -16.27 6.23
CA GLN A 189 3.11 -17.62 5.90
C GLN A 189 4.56 -17.88 6.34
N ASP A 190 5.51 -17.03 5.97
CA ASP A 190 6.92 -17.20 6.34
C ASP A 190 7.11 -17.20 7.86
N ARG A 191 6.39 -16.34 8.58
CA ARG A 191 6.40 -16.36 10.06
C ARG A 191 5.88 -17.67 10.64
N THR A 192 4.88 -18.26 9.99
CA THR A 192 4.31 -19.56 10.39
C THR A 192 5.31 -20.67 10.10
N GLU A 193 5.95 -20.66 8.93
CA GLU A 193 6.99 -21.62 8.58
C GLU A 193 8.18 -21.57 9.55
N ILE A 194 8.66 -20.36 9.92
CA ILE A 194 9.72 -20.19 10.91
C ILE A 194 9.28 -20.76 12.27
N LYS A 195 8.07 -20.44 12.71
CA LYS A 195 7.54 -20.94 13.99
C LYS A 195 7.45 -22.46 13.99
N THR A 196 6.86 -23.05 12.95
CA THR A 196 6.71 -24.50 12.84
C THR A 196 8.07 -25.17 12.81
N PHE A 197 8.98 -24.72 11.94
CA PHE A 197 10.35 -25.28 11.85
C PHE A 197 11.09 -25.23 13.20
N PHE A 198 10.98 -24.13 13.93
CA PHE A 198 11.56 -24.04 15.26
C PHE A 198 10.95 -25.06 16.23
N GLN A 199 9.63 -25.21 16.22
CA GLN A 199 8.92 -26.10 17.15
C GLN A 199 9.11 -27.58 16.84
N THR A 200 9.18 -27.96 15.57
CA THR A 200 9.23 -29.36 15.14
C THR A 200 10.64 -29.86 14.86
N THR A 201 11.60 -28.98 14.56
CA THR A 201 12.95 -29.40 14.19
C THR A 201 13.94 -29.01 15.28
N ILE A 202 14.14 -27.70 15.46
CA ILE A 202 15.13 -27.18 16.42
C ILE A 202 14.86 -27.68 17.85
N LYS A 203 13.59 -27.69 18.28
CA LYS A 203 13.23 -28.17 19.62
C LYS A 203 13.53 -29.66 19.80
N GLU A 204 13.24 -30.49 18.79
CA GLU A 204 13.53 -31.93 18.83
C GLU A 204 15.04 -32.19 18.89
N ASP A 205 15.85 -31.44 18.13
CA ASP A 205 17.31 -31.56 18.17
C ASP A 205 17.88 -31.18 19.53
N LEU A 206 17.36 -30.09 20.13
CA LEU A 206 17.75 -29.68 21.48
C LEU A 206 17.38 -30.73 22.53
N GLN A 207 16.18 -31.32 22.44
CA GLN A 207 15.77 -32.40 23.33
C GLN A 207 16.67 -33.63 23.19
N ALA A 208 16.99 -34.03 21.96
CA ALA A 208 17.89 -35.15 21.70
C ALA A 208 19.31 -34.91 22.28
N ILE A 209 19.82 -33.69 22.19
CA ILE A 209 21.11 -33.31 22.79
C ILE A 209 21.04 -33.33 24.32
N MET A 210 19.96 -32.82 24.92
CA MET A 210 19.80 -32.79 26.38
C MET A 210 19.74 -34.19 26.98
N VAL A 211 19.02 -35.12 26.35
CA VAL A 211 18.96 -36.54 26.77
C VAL A 211 20.35 -37.18 26.73
N LYS A 212 21.15 -36.91 25.67
CA LYS A 212 22.52 -37.45 25.55
C LYS A 212 23.47 -36.92 26.62
N LEU A 213 23.29 -35.68 27.08
CA LEU A 213 24.09 -35.06 28.13
C LEU A 213 23.71 -35.53 29.54
N GLY A 214 22.76 -36.47 29.68
CA GLY A 214 22.27 -36.92 30.98
C GLY A 214 21.37 -35.89 31.68
N GLY A 215 20.92 -34.85 30.96
CA GLY A 215 19.92 -33.94 31.46
C GLY A 215 18.55 -34.62 31.42
N THR A 216 18.08 -35.11 32.57
CA THR A 216 16.70 -35.56 32.73
C THR A 216 15.79 -34.36 32.47
N LEU A 217 15.19 -34.31 31.28
CA LEU A 217 14.09 -33.41 30.98
C LEU A 217 12.88 -33.92 31.76
N GLU A 218 12.82 -33.59 33.05
CA GLU A 218 11.54 -33.58 33.76
C GLU A 218 10.66 -32.58 33.02
N ALA A 219 9.80 -33.12 32.15
CA ALA A 219 8.83 -32.37 31.39
C ALA A 219 7.94 -31.64 32.39
N THR A 220 8.26 -30.37 32.65
CA THR A 220 7.32 -29.45 33.28
C THR A 220 6.24 -29.14 32.25
N GLU A 221 5.40 -30.13 31.98
CA GLU A 221 4.03 -29.96 31.53
C GLU A 221 3.27 -29.31 32.69
N GLN A 222 3.58 -28.05 33.00
CA GLN A 222 2.61 -27.22 33.68
C GLN A 222 1.65 -26.71 32.62
N GLU A 223 0.52 -27.41 32.57
CA GLU A 223 -0.77 -26.92 32.13
C GLU A 223 -0.88 -25.41 32.36
N THR A 224 -0.83 -24.63 31.30
CA THR A 224 -1.49 -23.32 31.27
C THR A 224 -2.97 -23.54 31.02
N GLU A 225 -3.66 -24.17 31.97
CA GLU A 225 -5.07 -23.91 32.23
C GLU A 225 -5.16 -22.98 33.45
N GLU A 226 -6.10 -22.05 33.40
CA GLU A 226 -6.42 -21.05 34.44
C GLU A 226 -5.40 -19.93 34.73
N ALA A 227 -5.43 -18.91 33.88
CA ALA A 227 -5.41 -17.53 34.37
C ALA A 227 -6.56 -16.74 33.72
N ASP A 228 -7.79 -17.19 33.98
CA ASP A 228 -8.96 -16.33 33.92
C ASP A 228 -8.87 -15.34 35.09
N GLY A 229 -8.13 -14.26 34.83
CA GLY A 229 -7.79 -13.22 35.78
C GLY A 229 -7.65 -11.90 35.05
N VAL A 230 -8.63 -11.58 34.21
CA VAL A 230 -8.78 -10.27 33.55
C VAL A 230 -9.02 -9.20 34.62
N LYS A 231 -7.95 -8.79 35.32
CA LYS A 231 -7.89 -7.46 35.93
C LYS A 231 -7.96 -6.46 34.78
N LYS A 232 -9.14 -5.88 34.60
CA LYS A 232 -9.37 -4.62 33.89
C LYS A 232 -8.33 -3.59 34.36
N LEU A 233 -7.20 -3.49 33.67
CA LEU A 233 -6.40 -2.29 33.72
C LEU A 233 -7.17 -1.23 32.94
N LYS A 234 -7.89 -0.43 33.73
CA LYS A 234 -8.52 0.82 33.38
C LYS A 234 -7.58 1.60 32.47
N LYS A 235 -7.99 1.72 31.21
CA LYS A 235 -7.38 2.55 30.18
C LYS A 235 -7.59 4.01 30.61
N ASN A 236 -6.73 4.50 31.50
CA ASN A 236 -6.61 5.92 31.74
C ASN A 236 -6.08 6.53 30.45
N GLY A 237 -6.96 7.30 29.79
CA GLY A 237 -6.56 8.23 28.76
C GLY A 237 -5.57 9.21 29.36
N ALA A 238 -4.32 9.09 28.94
CA ALA A 238 -3.33 10.14 29.07
C ALA A 238 -2.69 10.26 27.69
N ASN A 239 -3.28 11.18 26.92
CA ASN A 239 -2.58 12.17 26.13
C ASN A 239 -1.24 11.71 25.54
N ALA A 240 -1.28 11.20 24.30
CA ALA A 240 -0.10 11.15 23.45
C ALA A 240 0.26 12.59 23.04
N THR A 241 0.92 13.31 23.95
CA THR A 241 1.71 14.48 23.62
C THR A 241 2.79 14.01 22.64
N SER A 242 2.70 14.53 21.41
CA SER A 242 3.79 14.42 20.43
C SER A 242 5.08 14.98 21.03
N PRO A 243 6.23 14.30 20.91
CA PRO A 243 7.49 15.01 21.01
C PRO A 243 7.70 15.78 19.70
N THR A 244 7.21 17.02 19.69
CA THR A 244 7.78 18.06 18.83
C THR A 244 9.09 18.50 19.50
N ALA A 245 10.22 18.01 19.00
CA ALA A 245 11.49 18.68 19.16
C ALA A 245 12.18 18.73 17.78
N PRO A 246 12.62 19.91 17.33
CA PRO A 246 13.37 20.06 16.10
C PRO A 246 14.79 19.56 16.35
N VAL A 247 15.18 18.48 15.69
CA VAL A 247 16.61 18.19 15.51
C VAL A 247 17.09 19.15 14.42
N THR A 248 17.70 20.24 14.84
CA THR A 248 18.58 21.05 14.01
C THR A 248 19.75 20.16 13.60
N THR A 249 19.64 19.53 12.43
CA THR A 249 20.76 18.86 11.79
C THR A 249 21.72 19.93 11.30
N THR A 250 22.76 20.18 12.09
CA THR A 250 23.97 20.85 11.65
C THR A 250 24.48 20.14 10.40
N ALA A 251 24.54 20.88 9.29
CA ALA A 251 25.08 20.42 8.03
C ALA A 251 26.53 19.93 8.22
N PRO A 252 26.87 18.68 7.85
CA PRO A 252 28.24 18.33 7.58
C PRO A 252 28.67 19.02 6.28
N ALA A 253 29.75 19.79 6.39
CA ALA A 253 30.45 20.41 5.28
C ALA A 253 30.69 19.38 4.16
N ALA A 254 30.44 19.82 2.92
CA ALA A 254 30.73 19.09 1.71
C ALA A 254 32.22 18.71 1.65
N PRO A 255 32.59 17.44 1.42
CA PRO A 255 33.90 17.13 0.89
C PRO A 255 33.91 17.47 -0.60
N GLU A 256 34.81 18.37 -0.97
CA GLU A 256 35.14 18.71 -2.35
C GLU A 256 35.37 17.43 -3.17
N THR A 257 34.57 17.27 -4.22
CA THR A 257 34.73 16.18 -5.18
C THR A 257 35.90 16.54 -6.09
N GLN A 258 37.09 16.01 -5.79
CA GLN A 258 38.20 16.00 -6.72
C GLN A 258 37.85 15.07 -7.88
N THR A 259 37.61 15.65 -9.05
CA THR A 259 37.53 14.98 -10.34
C THR A 259 38.91 14.43 -10.72
N SER A 260 39.19 13.18 -10.36
CA SER A 260 40.31 12.43 -10.93
C SER A 260 39.87 11.77 -12.23
N THR A 261 40.11 12.44 -13.35
CA THR A 261 40.12 11.86 -14.70
C THR A 261 41.29 10.87 -14.79
N THR A 262 41.01 9.58 -14.63
CA THR A 262 41.97 8.52 -14.98
C THR A 262 41.76 8.13 -16.44
N ALA A 263 42.59 8.69 -17.32
CA ALA A 263 42.70 8.27 -18.71
C ALA A 263 43.32 6.87 -18.77
N THR A 264 42.57 5.89 -19.28
CA THR A 264 43.08 4.56 -19.62
C THR A 264 43.69 4.61 -21.01
N ASN A 265 45.02 4.71 -21.07
CA ASN A 265 45.78 4.48 -22.29
C ASN A 265 45.86 2.97 -22.57
N THR A 266 45.00 2.49 -23.47
CA THR A 266 45.12 1.16 -24.07
C THR A 266 46.20 1.20 -25.15
N THR A 267 47.39 0.68 -24.84
CA THR A 267 48.44 0.44 -25.83
C THR A 267 48.20 -0.93 -26.46
N ALA A 268 47.73 -0.93 -27.70
CA ALA A 268 47.75 -2.11 -28.56
C ALA A 268 49.18 -2.33 -29.06
N THR A 269 49.79 -3.46 -28.68
CA THR A 269 51.01 -3.97 -29.32
C THR A 269 50.59 -5.13 -30.21
N VAL A 270 50.76 -4.94 -31.52
CA VAL A 270 50.65 -5.96 -32.55
C VAL A 270 52.01 -6.65 -32.66
N GLN A 271 52.01 -7.99 -32.61
CA GLN A 271 53.04 -8.85 -33.19
C GLN A 271 52.44 -9.56 -34.41
#